data_AF-A0A8J2T220-F1
#
_entry.id   AF-A0A8J2T220-F1
#
_cell.length_a   1.000
_cell.length_b   1.000
_cell.length_c   1.000
_cell.angle_alpha   90.00
_cell.angle_beta   90.00
_cell.angle_gamma   90.00
#
_symmetry.space_group_name_H-M   'P 1'
#
loop_
_entity.id
_entity.type
_entity.pdbx_description
1 polymer ?
#
loop_
_entity_poly.entity_id
_entity_poly.type
_entity_poly.pdbx_seq_one_letter_code
_entity_poly.pdbx_strand_id
1 'polypeptide(L)'
;MSEEGPQVKIREATKENVDFILSHVELALANSLRRVMIAEIPTLAIDSVEVETNTTVLADEFIAHRLGLIPLQSTDIEQLEYCRDCFCEDHCDKCSVVLTLQAIGESESTTNVYSKDLVIVSNLMGRNLGHPIIQDKEGNGVLICKLRKGQELTLKCVAKKGIAKEHAKWGPSAAIEFEYDPWNKLKHTEYWYERDPAKEWPVSKNSEYEDPPNEGEPFDYKATANTFYINVESVGSLTADQVVLRGIDTLQKKVASILLALTQMDQDKVNFASGAPLGMMGDGDTAMNGDDYPYGANGESSSGVYDGSW
;
A
#
# COMPACT_ATOMS: atom_id res chain seq x y z
N MET A 1 -14.39 11.78 -27.41
CA MET A 1 -13.43 11.46 -26.33
C MET A 1 -12.18 12.24 -26.68
N SER A 2 -11.71 13.12 -25.81
CA SER A 2 -10.55 13.98 -26.10
C SER A 2 -9.33 13.12 -26.45
N GLU A 3 -8.77 13.31 -27.64
CA GLU A 3 -7.60 12.58 -28.16
C GLU A 3 -6.27 13.02 -27.51
N GLU A 4 -6.30 13.91 -26.52
CA GLU A 4 -5.11 14.42 -25.85
C GLU A 4 -4.85 13.67 -24.53
N GLY A 5 -3.71 12.97 -24.46
CA GLY A 5 -3.18 12.36 -23.24
C GLY A 5 -3.04 10.82 -23.28
N PRO A 6 -2.76 10.19 -22.12
CA PRO A 6 -2.69 8.74 -21.98
C PRO A 6 -3.98 8.05 -22.43
N GLN A 7 -3.86 6.95 -23.18
CA GLN A 7 -5.01 6.18 -23.66
C GLN A 7 -5.01 4.77 -23.07
N VAL A 8 -6.19 4.29 -22.68
CA VAL A 8 -6.39 2.94 -22.12
C VAL A 8 -7.32 2.15 -23.02
N LYS A 9 -6.87 0.96 -23.44
CA LYS A 9 -7.70 -0.01 -24.17
C LYS A 9 -7.75 -1.31 -23.39
N ILE A 10 -8.88 -1.59 -22.76
CA ILE A 10 -9.11 -2.83 -22.00
C ILE A 10 -9.32 -3.99 -22.97
N ARG A 11 -8.62 -5.10 -22.73
CA ARG A 11 -8.73 -6.36 -23.48
C ARG A 11 -9.66 -7.34 -22.77
N GLU A 12 -9.39 -7.59 -21.49
CA GLU A 12 -10.14 -8.51 -20.65
C GLU A 12 -10.36 -7.87 -19.27
N ALA A 13 -11.55 -8.05 -18.70
CA ALA A 13 -11.87 -7.54 -17.37
C ALA A 13 -12.71 -8.57 -16.63
N THR A 14 -12.23 -8.96 -15.46
CA THR A 14 -12.90 -9.85 -14.50
C THR A 14 -12.87 -9.22 -13.12
N LYS A 15 -13.40 -9.91 -12.11
CA LYS A 15 -13.32 -9.42 -10.72
C LYS A 15 -11.88 -9.36 -10.20
N GLU A 16 -11.04 -10.26 -10.68
CA GLU A 16 -9.68 -10.48 -10.17
C GLU A 16 -8.61 -9.89 -11.09
N ASN A 17 -8.85 -9.84 -12.40
CA ASN A 17 -7.87 -9.42 -13.40
C ASN A 17 -8.41 -8.32 -14.29
N VAL A 18 -7.56 -7.34 -14.61
CA VAL A 18 -7.79 -6.33 -15.65
C VAL A 18 -6.59 -6.29 -16.58
N ASP A 19 -6.78 -6.78 -17.79
CA ASP A 19 -5.79 -6.78 -18.87
C ASP A 19 -6.08 -5.61 -19.82
N PHE A 20 -5.11 -4.70 -19.97
CA PHE A 20 -5.25 -3.50 -20.78
C PHE A 20 -3.93 -3.06 -21.44
N ILE A 21 -4.09 -2.28 -22.51
CA ILE A 21 -3.00 -1.61 -23.22
C ILE A 21 -3.02 -0.14 -22.83
N LEU A 22 -1.90 0.34 -22.30
CA LEU A 22 -1.66 1.74 -21.96
C LEU A 22 -0.79 2.38 -23.03
N SER A 23 -1.37 3.30 -23.82
CA SER A 23 -0.71 3.96 -24.96
C SER A 23 -0.51 5.45 -24.69
N HIS A 24 0.41 6.08 -25.43
CA HIS A 24 0.75 7.50 -25.31
C HIS A 24 1.26 7.91 -23.92
N VAL A 25 2.10 7.07 -23.31
CA VAL A 25 2.74 7.36 -22.02
C VAL A 25 4.24 7.07 -22.07
N GLU A 26 5.00 7.69 -21.18
CA GLU A 26 6.41 7.35 -21.01
C GLU A 26 6.58 6.10 -20.14
N LEU A 27 7.64 5.32 -20.40
CA LEU A 27 8.02 4.15 -19.58
C LEU A 27 8.14 4.50 -18.09
N ALA A 28 8.66 5.69 -17.77
CA ALA A 28 8.79 6.16 -16.40
C ALA A 28 7.43 6.29 -15.70
N LEU A 29 6.41 6.79 -16.39
CA LEU A 29 5.06 6.93 -15.84
C LEU A 29 4.39 5.57 -15.67
N ALA A 30 4.46 4.71 -16.70
CA ALA A 30 3.88 3.36 -16.65
C ALA A 30 4.49 2.51 -15.51
N ASN A 31 5.81 2.55 -15.35
CA ASN A 31 6.50 1.86 -14.26
C ASN A 31 6.21 2.49 -12.89
N SER A 32 6.11 3.82 -12.80
CA SER A 32 5.73 4.50 -11.55
C SER A 32 4.34 4.08 -11.09
N LEU A 33 3.37 4.03 -12.00
CA LEU A 33 2.03 3.53 -11.73
C LEU A 33 2.07 2.07 -11.26
N ARG A 34 2.81 1.18 -11.94
CA ARG A 34 3.01 -0.21 -11.52
C ARG A 34 3.53 -0.31 -10.08
N ARG A 35 4.54 0.48 -9.72
CA ARG A 35 5.13 0.45 -8.36
C ARG A 35 4.16 0.95 -7.29
N VAL A 36 3.35 1.96 -7.60
CA VAL A 36 2.33 2.48 -6.68
C VAL A 36 1.24 1.43 -6.43
N MET A 37 0.77 0.76 -7.48
CA MET A 37 -0.22 -0.33 -7.37
C MET A 37 0.25 -1.50 -6.51
N ILE A 38 1.57 -1.77 -6.50
CA ILE A 38 2.17 -2.82 -5.66
C ILE A 38 2.27 -2.38 -4.20
N ALA A 39 2.72 -1.15 -3.95
CA ALA A 39 3.33 -0.83 -2.65
C ALA A 39 2.62 0.26 -1.82
N GLU A 40 1.80 1.11 -2.43
CA GLU A 40 1.41 2.39 -1.81
C GLU A 40 -0.10 2.61 -1.71
N ILE A 41 -0.92 1.74 -2.30
CA ILE A 41 -2.38 1.80 -2.15
C ILE A 41 -2.74 1.36 -0.71
N PRO A 42 -3.50 2.19 0.05
CA PRO A 42 -3.92 1.83 1.40
C PRO A 42 -4.91 0.66 1.43
N THR A 43 -4.71 -0.27 2.37
CA THR A 43 -5.62 -1.40 2.63
C THR A 43 -5.76 -1.66 4.12
N LEU A 44 -6.74 -2.49 4.50
CA LEU A 44 -6.97 -2.95 5.86
C LEU A 44 -6.42 -4.37 6.03
N ALA A 45 -5.62 -4.60 7.08
CA ALA A 45 -5.17 -5.93 7.46
C ALA A 45 -5.02 -6.05 8.97
N ILE A 46 -5.05 -7.28 9.52
CA ILE A 46 -4.84 -7.54 10.95
C ILE A 46 -3.40 -7.15 11.31
N ASP A 47 -3.27 -6.35 12.36
CA ASP A 47 -1.98 -5.79 12.79
C ASP A 47 -1.65 -6.05 14.26
N SER A 48 -2.65 -6.16 15.12
CA SER A 48 -2.49 -6.63 16.49
C SER A 48 -3.38 -7.84 16.75
N VAL A 49 -2.86 -8.82 17.48
CA VAL A 49 -3.57 -10.04 17.89
C VAL A 49 -3.35 -10.25 19.38
N GLU A 50 -4.43 -10.12 20.15
CA GLU A 50 -4.51 -10.45 21.57
C GLU A 50 -4.95 -11.91 21.70
N VAL A 51 -4.09 -12.76 22.27
CA VAL A 51 -4.37 -14.19 22.49
C VAL A 51 -4.90 -14.36 23.90
N GLU A 52 -6.13 -14.85 24.05
CA GLU A 52 -6.70 -15.20 25.35
C GLU A 52 -6.38 -16.66 25.69
N THR A 53 -6.71 -17.57 24.77
CA THR A 53 -6.46 -19.01 24.92
C THR A 53 -5.93 -19.57 23.59
N ASN A 54 -4.80 -20.26 23.64
CA ASN A 54 -4.29 -21.07 22.54
C ASN A 54 -3.80 -22.42 23.07
N THR A 55 -4.58 -23.48 22.84
CA THR A 55 -4.17 -24.87 23.11
C THR A 55 -3.98 -25.67 21.82
N THR A 56 -3.81 -24.96 20.70
CA THR A 56 -3.56 -25.55 19.39
C THR A 56 -2.14 -26.09 19.30
N VAL A 57 -1.82 -26.73 18.17
CA VAL A 57 -0.46 -27.21 17.88
C VAL A 57 0.46 -26.10 17.36
N LEU A 58 -0.07 -24.90 17.08
CA LEU A 58 0.67 -23.79 16.50
C LEU A 58 0.99 -22.75 17.58
N ALA A 59 2.18 -22.17 17.50
CA ALA A 59 2.57 -21.06 18.36
C ALA A 59 1.74 -19.80 18.06
N ASP A 60 1.67 -18.90 19.04
CA ASP A 60 0.86 -17.68 18.99
C ASP A 60 1.25 -16.79 17.81
N GLU A 61 2.54 -16.51 17.66
CA GLU A 61 3.09 -15.67 16.61
C GLU A 61 2.91 -16.29 15.21
N PHE A 62 2.85 -17.63 15.15
CA PHE A 62 2.60 -18.33 13.89
C PHE A 62 1.16 -18.08 13.43
N ILE A 63 0.18 -18.19 14.34
CA ILE A 63 -1.22 -17.88 14.03
C ILE A 63 -1.38 -16.38 13.74
N ALA A 64 -0.77 -15.51 14.56
CA ALA A 64 -0.84 -14.06 14.38
C ALA A 64 -0.28 -13.62 13.00
N HIS A 65 0.83 -14.20 12.57
CA HIS A 65 1.38 -13.96 11.24
C HIS A 65 0.39 -14.34 10.13
N ARG A 66 -0.25 -15.51 10.24
CA ARG A 66 -1.25 -15.97 9.27
C ARG A 66 -2.49 -15.07 9.24
N LEU A 67 -2.97 -14.63 10.40
CA LEU A 67 -4.08 -13.69 10.52
C LEU A 67 -3.79 -12.37 9.79
N GLY A 68 -2.56 -11.87 9.90
CA GLY A 68 -2.12 -10.69 9.17
C GLY A 68 -2.22 -10.83 7.65
N LEU A 69 -2.05 -12.03 7.11
CA LEU A 69 -2.10 -12.32 5.67
C LEU A 69 -3.52 -12.61 5.14
N ILE A 70 -4.55 -12.62 6.00
CA ILE A 70 -5.93 -12.82 5.54
C ILE A 70 -6.41 -11.52 4.88
N PRO A 71 -6.83 -11.57 3.60
CA PRO A 71 -7.36 -10.40 2.93
C PRO A 71 -8.68 -9.96 3.57
N LEU A 72 -8.77 -8.68 3.95
CA LEU A 72 -9.98 -8.05 4.47
C LEU A 72 -10.53 -7.03 3.47
N GLN A 73 -11.85 -6.88 3.44
CA GLN A 73 -12.55 -5.90 2.63
C GLN A 73 -12.04 -4.49 2.92
N SER A 74 -11.61 -3.79 1.86
CA SER A 74 -10.96 -2.48 1.94
C SER A 74 -11.63 -1.43 1.04
N THR A 75 -12.89 -1.65 0.62
CA THR A 75 -13.58 -0.73 -0.31
C THR A 75 -13.64 0.68 0.25
N ASP A 76 -14.09 0.86 1.49
CA ASP A 76 -14.25 2.20 2.08
C ASP A 76 -13.03 2.64 2.92
N ILE A 77 -11.84 2.14 2.61
CA ILE A 77 -10.62 2.36 3.42
C ILE A 77 -10.19 3.82 3.50
N GLU A 78 -10.61 4.63 2.53
CA GLU A 78 -10.37 6.08 2.51
C GLU A 78 -11.09 6.80 3.66
N GLN A 79 -12.22 6.26 4.12
CA GLN A 79 -13.01 6.81 5.22
C GLN A 79 -12.46 6.41 6.60
N LEU A 80 -11.53 5.45 6.64
CA LEU A 80 -10.83 5.04 7.86
C LEU A 80 -9.55 5.87 8.04
N GLU A 81 -9.39 6.47 9.20
CA GLU A 81 -8.16 7.19 9.55
C GLU A 81 -7.01 6.21 9.78
N TYR A 82 -5.77 6.64 9.53
CA TYR A 82 -4.62 5.88 10.02
C TYR A 82 -4.56 6.00 11.54
N CYS A 83 -4.27 4.90 12.26
CA CYS A 83 -4.19 4.94 13.73
C CYS A 83 -3.17 5.98 14.24
N ARG A 84 -2.05 6.18 13.52
CA ARG A 84 -1.03 7.20 13.85
C ARG A 84 -1.50 8.65 13.70
N ASP A 85 -2.57 8.88 12.94
CA ASP A 85 -3.15 10.22 12.71
C ASP A 85 -4.42 10.43 13.55
N CYS A 86 -4.90 9.39 14.25
CA CYS A 86 -6.11 9.44 15.05
C CYS A 86 -5.81 9.96 16.46
N PHE A 87 -6.74 10.72 17.04
CA PHE A 87 -6.59 11.33 18.37
C PHE A 87 -6.89 10.39 19.55
N CYS A 88 -7.14 9.10 19.30
CA CYS A 88 -7.34 8.10 20.36
C CYS A 88 -6.00 7.61 20.94
N GLU A 89 -6.04 6.94 22.10
CA GLU A 89 -4.83 6.44 22.77
C GLU A 89 -4.14 5.28 22.04
N ASP A 90 -4.92 4.34 21.47
CA ASP A 90 -4.38 3.21 20.68
C ASP A 90 -5.22 2.95 19.42
N HIS A 91 -6.46 2.50 19.61
CA HIS A 91 -7.38 2.23 18.50
C HIS A 91 -8.83 2.54 18.89
N CYS A 92 -9.65 2.89 17.88
CA CYS A 92 -11.09 3.11 18.02
C CYS A 92 -11.82 2.79 16.71
N ASP A 93 -13.16 2.88 16.70
CA ASP A 93 -13.98 2.59 15.52
C ASP A 93 -13.70 3.52 14.31
N LYS A 94 -13.02 4.67 14.52
CA LYS A 94 -12.66 5.59 13.43
C LYS A 94 -11.39 5.20 12.68
N CYS A 95 -10.50 4.45 13.31
CA CYS A 95 -9.16 4.13 12.78
C CYS A 95 -8.85 2.62 12.71
N SER A 96 -9.74 1.77 13.23
CA SER A 96 -9.52 0.32 13.27
C SER A 96 -10.82 -0.47 13.11
N VAL A 97 -10.68 -1.75 12.75
CA VAL A 97 -11.77 -2.74 12.81
C VAL A 97 -11.33 -3.86 13.75
N VAL A 98 -12.15 -4.17 14.74
CA VAL A 98 -11.87 -5.23 15.71
C VAL A 98 -12.64 -6.48 15.31
N LEU A 99 -11.92 -7.60 15.22
CA LEU A 99 -12.47 -8.93 14.95
C LEU A 99 -12.17 -9.87 16.12
N THR A 100 -13.02 -10.87 16.34
CA THR A 100 -12.77 -11.95 17.29
C THR A 100 -12.82 -13.30 16.58
N LEU A 101 -12.05 -14.25 17.08
CA LEU A 101 -12.06 -15.64 16.63
C LEU A 101 -12.21 -16.53 17.87
N GLN A 102 -13.27 -17.33 17.90
CA GLN A 102 -13.52 -18.30 18.96
C GLN A 102 -13.80 -19.65 18.32
N ALA A 103 -12.95 -20.63 18.59
CA ALA A 103 -13.09 -21.97 18.03
C ALA A 103 -12.71 -23.04 19.06
N ILE A 104 -13.56 -24.04 19.20
CA ILE A 104 -13.37 -25.19 20.08
C ILE A 104 -13.50 -26.47 19.27
N GLY A 105 -12.55 -27.38 19.42
CA GLY A 105 -12.61 -28.73 18.88
C GLY A 105 -13.62 -29.58 19.66
N GLU A 106 -14.89 -29.52 19.29
CA GLU A 106 -15.95 -30.31 19.96
C GLU A 106 -16.02 -31.76 19.45
N SER A 107 -15.84 -31.94 18.14
CA SER A 107 -15.96 -33.25 17.50
C SER A 107 -14.72 -34.14 17.70
N GLU A 108 -14.91 -35.46 17.61
CA GLU A 108 -13.78 -36.41 17.52
C GLU A 108 -12.96 -36.23 16.22
N SER A 109 -13.61 -35.76 15.16
CA SER A 109 -12.93 -35.37 13.91
C SER A 109 -12.21 -34.04 14.07
N THR A 110 -11.23 -33.79 13.18
CA THR A 110 -10.53 -32.51 13.13
C THR A 110 -11.49 -31.37 12.77
N THR A 111 -11.54 -30.35 13.62
CA THR A 111 -12.25 -29.09 13.38
C THR A 111 -11.33 -28.13 12.63
N ASN A 112 -11.71 -27.71 11.44
CA ASN A 112 -10.97 -26.69 10.70
C ASN A 112 -11.46 -25.30 11.11
N VAL A 113 -10.53 -24.37 11.31
CA VAL A 113 -10.83 -22.97 11.63
C VAL A 113 -10.44 -22.12 10.44
N TYR A 114 -11.40 -21.39 9.89
CA TYR A 114 -11.28 -20.62 8.65
C TYR A 114 -11.47 -19.12 8.88
N SER A 115 -11.16 -18.32 7.86
CA SER A 115 -11.37 -16.87 7.92
C SER A 115 -12.84 -16.48 8.01
N LYS A 116 -13.79 -17.31 7.55
CA LYS A 116 -15.23 -17.06 7.78
C LYS A 116 -15.64 -17.09 9.25
N ASP A 117 -14.84 -17.72 10.11
CA ASP A 117 -15.13 -17.86 11.55
C ASP A 117 -14.72 -16.58 12.32
N LEU A 118 -14.07 -15.61 11.66
CA LEU A 118 -13.80 -14.29 12.21
C LEU A 118 -15.09 -13.46 12.27
N VAL A 119 -15.38 -12.89 13.43
CA VAL A 119 -16.55 -12.07 13.67
C VAL A 119 -16.13 -10.63 13.96
N ILE A 120 -16.70 -9.66 13.23
CA ILE A 120 -16.47 -8.24 13.49
C ILE A 120 -17.24 -7.83 14.74
N VAL A 121 -16.56 -7.20 15.70
CA VAL A 121 -17.16 -6.72 16.96
C VAL A 121 -17.20 -5.20 17.08
N SER A 122 -16.37 -4.47 16.32
CA SER A 122 -16.40 -3.00 16.26
C SER A 122 -17.55 -2.47 15.41
N ASN A 123 -17.96 -1.21 15.64
CA ASN A 123 -18.98 -0.56 14.83
C ASN A 123 -18.39 -0.06 13.50
N LEU A 124 -18.81 -0.65 12.38
CA LEU A 124 -18.34 -0.29 11.04
C LEU A 124 -18.86 1.07 10.52
N MET A 125 -19.78 1.73 11.24
CA MET A 125 -20.38 3.00 10.84
C MET A 125 -21.01 2.99 9.43
N GLY A 126 -21.52 1.83 9.00
CA GLY A 126 -22.13 1.65 7.67
C GLY A 126 -21.14 1.52 6.51
N ARG A 127 -19.84 1.38 6.79
CA ARG A 127 -18.77 1.24 5.80
C ARG A 127 -18.56 -0.21 5.40
N ASN A 128 -18.19 -0.46 4.15
CA ASN A 128 -17.83 -1.77 3.64
C ASN A 128 -16.34 -2.07 3.92
N LEU A 129 -16.05 -2.50 5.15
CA LEU A 129 -14.70 -2.74 5.68
C LEU A 129 -14.62 -3.98 6.56
N GLY A 130 -13.45 -4.62 6.58
CA GLY A 130 -13.09 -5.62 7.58
C GLY A 130 -13.68 -7.01 7.40
N HIS A 131 -14.67 -7.19 6.52
CA HIS A 131 -15.17 -8.51 6.17
C HIS A 131 -14.05 -9.37 5.56
N PRO A 132 -13.78 -10.58 6.06
CA PRO A 132 -12.82 -11.48 5.45
C PRO A 132 -13.22 -11.81 4.00
N ILE A 133 -12.29 -11.70 3.07
CA ILE A 133 -12.55 -12.02 1.66
C ILE A 133 -12.62 -13.55 1.49
N ILE A 134 -13.66 -14.01 0.80
CA ILE A 134 -13.95 -15.43 0.57
C ILE A 134 -14.18 -15.63 -0.93
N GLN A 135 -13.32 -16.43 -1.57
CA GLN A 135 -13.34 -16.71 -3.02
C GLN A 135 -13.42 -18.21 -3.35
N ASP A 136 -13.22 -19.09 -2.36
CA ASP A 136 -13.34 -20.53 -2.57
C ASP A 136 -14.79 -20.94 -2.82
N LYS A 137 -14.96 -22.03 -3.58
CA LYS A 137 -16.29 -22.50 -4.01
C LYS A 137 -17.14 -22.97 -2.83
N GLU A 138 -16.47 -23.47 -1.78
CA GLU A 138 -17.09 -23.98 -0.57
C GLU A 138 -17.47 -22.86 0.42
N GLY A 139 -17.05 -21.62 0.16
CA GLY A 139 -17.40 -20.45 0.98
C GLY A 139 -16.75 -20.46 2.37
N ASN A 140 -15.58 -21.09 2.53
CA ASN A 140 -14.87 -21.16 3.81
C ASN A 140 -13.90 -20.00 4.02
N GLY A 141 -13.26 -19.54 2.95
CA GLY A 141 -12.13 -18.64 2.98
C GLY A 141 -10.82 -19.36 3.38
N VAL A 142 -9.88 -18.58 3.90
CA VAL A 142 -8.53 -19.05 4.23
C VAL A 142 -8.56 -19.97 5.44
N LEU A 143 -7.95 -21.16 5.35
CA LEU A 143 -7.77 -22.05 6.50
C LEU A 143 -6.70 -21.50 7.45
N ILE A 144 -7.09 -21.08 8.65
CA ILE A 144 -6.22 -20.47 9.68
C ILE A 144 -5.47 -21.54 10.47
N CYS A 145 -6.19 -22.54 10.99
CA CYS A 145 -5.61 -23.64 11.75
C CYS A 145 -6.54 -24.85 11.79
N LYS A 146 -6.10 -25.92 12.44
CA LYS A 146 -6.87 -27.13 12.67
C LYS A 146 -6.82 -27.49 14.15
N LEU A 147 -7.96 -27.87 14.70
CA LEU A 147 -8.15 -28.25 16.09
C LEU A 147 -8.51 -29.73 16.18
N ARG A 148 -7.98 -30.41 17.19
CA ARG A 148 -8.44 -31.72 17.65
C ARG A 148 -9.41 -31.54 18.82
N LYS A 149 -10.13 -32.60 19.18
CA LYS A 149 -11.02 -32.63 20.34
C LYS A 149 -10.36 -32.04 21.60
N GLY A 150 -11.01 -31.05 22.20
CA GLY A 150 -10.56 -30.38 23.42
C GLY A 150 -9.54 -29.26 23.21
N GLN A 151 -9.08 -28.99 21.99
CA GLN A 151 -8.29 -27.81 21.69
C GLN A 151 -9.20 -26.59 21.48
N GLU A 152 -8.70 -25.43 21.88
CA GLU A 152 -9.40 -24.15 21.88
C GLU A 152 -8.46 -23.07 21.37
N LEU A 153 -9.05 -22.14 20.62
CA LEU A 153 -8.42 -20.91 20.16
C LEU A 153 -9.38 -19.73 20.35
N THR A 154 -9.01 -18.78 21.20
CA THR A 154 -9.75 -17.55 21.47
C THR A 154 -8.83 -16.35 21.31
N LEU A 155 -9.11 -15.52 20.31
CA LEU A 155 -8.29 -14.38 19.90
C LEU A 155 -9.14 -13.14 19.67
N LYS A 156 -8.55 -11.97 19.92
CA LYS A 156 -9.05 -10.66 19.49
C LYS A 156 -8.03 -10.01 18.55
N CYS A 157 -8.50 -9.60 17.38
CA CYS A 157 -7.68 -9.06 16.30
C CYS A 157 -8.05 -7.60 16.08
N VAL A 158 -7.05 -6.71 15.98
CA VAL A 158 -7.25 -5.31 15.60
C VAL A 158 -6.65 -5.11 14.22
N ALA A 159 -7.51 -4.84 13.24
CA ALA A 159 -7.12 -4.52 11.88
C ALA A 159 -6.91 -3.01 11.71
N LYS A 160 -5.78 -2.64 11.12
CA LYS A 160 -5.34 -1.26 10.94
C LYS A 160 -5.10 -0.95 9.46
N LYS A 161 -5.31 0.32 9.09
CA LYS A 161 -5.01 0.83 7.75
C LYS A 161 -3.50 0.91 7.56
N GLY A 162 -2.99 0.35 6.47
CA GLY A 162 -1.56 0.34 6.15
C GLY A 162 -1.30 0.33 4.65
N ILE A 163 -0.01 0.29 4.28
CA ILE A 163 0.45 0.19 2.89
C ILE A 163 1.51 -0.90 2.77
N ALA A 164 1.63 -1.50 1.58
CA ALA A 164 2.56 -2.61 1.35
C ALA A 164 4.05 -2.26 1.59
N LYS A 165 4.42 -0.98 1.52
CA LYS A 165 5.75 -0.50 1.94
C LYS A 165 6.09 -0.78 3.40
N GLU A 166 5.09 -0.80 4.28
CA GLU A 166 5.28 -1.07 5.70
C GLU A 166 5.35 -2.59 5.94
N HIS A 167 4.44 -3.35 5.33
CA HIS A 167 4.48 -4.80 5.31
C HIS A 167 3.66 -5.33 4.13
N ALA A 168 4.13 -6.39 3.45
CA ALA A 168 3.49 -6.93 2.25
C ALA A 168 2.03 -7.39 2.44
N LYS A 169 1.61 -7.64 3.68
CA LYS A 169 0.22 -7.98 4.04
C LYS A 169 -0.82 -6.92 3.62
N TRP A 170 -0.39 -5.68 3.45
CA TRP A 170 -1.23 -4.58 2.97
C TRP A 170 -1.21 -4.43 1.44
N GLY A 171 -0.62 -5.37 0.69
CA GLY A 171 -0.64 -5.36 -0.77
C GLY A 171 -2.04 -5.69 -1.32
N PRO A 172 -2.69 -4.79 -2.08
CA PRO A 172 -3.96 -5.11 -2.71
C PRO A 172 -3.81 -5.86 -4.05
N SER A 173 -2.64 -5.79 -4.67
CA SER A 173 -2.32 -6.50 -5.90
C SER A 173 -1.54 -7.78 -5.64
N ALA A 174 -1.79 -8.80 -6.46
CA ALA A 174 -1.02 -10.03 -6.50
C ALA A 174 0.16 -9.85 -7.47
N ALA A 175 0.02 -10.34 -8.70
CA ALA A 175 0.95 -10.06 -9.78
C ALA A 175 0.50 -8.85 -10.62
N ILE A 176 1.47 -8.12 -11.16
CA ILE A 176 1.24 -7.13 -12.21
C ILE A 176 2.15 -7.46 -13.37
N GLU A 177 1.56 -8.05 -14.41
CA GLU A 177 2.23 -8.30 -15.69
C GLU A 177 2.54 -6.96 -16.35
N PHE A 178 3.71 -6.87 -16.96
CA PHE A 178 4.19 -5.64 -17.57
C PHE A 178 5.15 -5.96 -18.71
N GLU A 179 4.75 -5.65 -19.93
CA GLU A 179 5.54 -5.84 -21.14
C GLU A 179 5.42 -4.60 -22.03
N TYR A 180 6.46 -4.34 -22.82
CA TYR A 180 6.44 -3.39 -23.93
C TYR A 180 7.40 -3.90 -25.01
N ASP A 181 7.17 -3.49 -26.26
CA ASP A 181 8.02 -3.85 -27.41
C ASP A 181 8.25 -5.37 -27.54
N PRO A 182 7.19 -6.17 -27.78
CA PRO A 182 7.27 -7.64 -27.84
C PRO A 182 8.21 -8.14 -28.95
N TRP A 183 8.46 -7.32 -29.97
CA TRP A 183 9.35 -7.62 -31.08
C TRP A 183 10.79 -7.11 -30.90
N ASN A 184 11.09 -6.46 -29.77
CA ASN A 184 12.40 -5.86 -29.48
C ASN A 184 12.90 -4.90 -30.59
N LYS A 185 12.00 -4.11 -31.18
CA LYS A 185 12.32 -3.08 -32.19
C LYS A 185 13.23 -1.99 -31.63
N LEU A 186 13.06 -1.68 -30.34
CA LEU A 186 13.86 -0.70 -29.61
C LEU A 186 15.24 -1.22 -29.22
N LYS A 187 15.49 -2.53 -29.35
CA LYS A 187 16.74 -3.18 -28.95
C LYS A 187 17.12 -2.92 -27.49
N HIS A 188 16.12 -2.85 -26.61
CA HIS A 188 16.33 -2.70 -25.17
C HIS A 188 16.90 -3.97 -24.52
N THR A 189 16.77 -5.12 -25.19
CA THR A 189 17.37 -6.39 -24.77
C THR A 189 18.25 -6.94 -25.88
N GLU A 190 19.39 -7.52 -25.51
CA GLU A 190 20.16 -8.40 -26.39
C GLU A 190 19.79 -9.83 -26.05
N TYR A 191 19.11 -10.53 -26.97
CA TYR A 191 18.72 -11.92 -26.74
C TYR A 191 19.96 -12.79 -26.64
N TRP A 192 20.06 -13.56 -25.56
CA TRP A 192 21.01 -14.65 -25.47
C TRP A 192 20.54 -15.80 -26.38
N TYR A 193 21.43 -16.43 -27.13
CA TYR A 193 21.08 -17.59 -27.95
C TYR A 193 22.29 -18.48 -28.21
N GLU A 194 22.05 -19.75 -28.56
CA GLU A 194 23.09 -20.69 -28.98
C GLU A 194 23.19 -20.79 -30.50
N ARG A 195 22.06 -20.73 -31.21
CA ARG A 195 21.97 -20.93 -32.66
C ARG A 195 21.12 -19.88 -33.35
N ASP A 196 19.89 -19.71 -32.90
CA ASP A 196 18.89 -18.87 -33.57
C ASP A 196 17.96 -18.24 -32.54
N PRO A 197 18.11 -16.93 -32.26
CA PRO A 197 17.33 -16.25 -31.23
C PRO A 197 15.83 -16.28 -31.53
N ALA A 198 15.42 -16.25 -32.80
CA ALA A 198 14.01 -16.26 -33.19
C ALA A 198 13.32 -17.61 -32.95
N LYS A 199 14.08 -18.71 -32.86
CA LYS A 199 13.56 -20.05 -32.53
C LYS A 199 13.67 -20.39 -31.05
N GLU A 200 14.66 -19.81 -30.37
CA GLU A 200 14.93 -20.09 -28.96
C GLU A 200 14.05 -19.26 -28.01
N TRP A 201 13.70 -18.03 -28.40
CA TRP A 201 12.82 -17.18 -27.62
C TRP A 201 11.35 -17.30 -28.07
N PRO A 202 10.43 -17.71 -27.18
CA PRO A 202 9.01 -17.74 -27.50
C PRO A 202 8.47 -16.36 -27.84
N VAL A 203 7.63 -16.30 -28.87
CA VAL A 203 6.91 -15.09 -29.26
C VAL A 203 5.85 -14.76 -28.21
N SER A 204 5.84 -13.51 -27.73
CA SER A 204 4.85 -13.05 -26.75
C SER A 204 3.43 -13.02 -27.33
N LYS A 205 2.40 -13.21 -26.49
CA LYS A 205 0.99 -12.96 -26.82
C LYS A 205 0.80 -11.53 -27.35
N ASN A 206 1.58 -10.58 -26.85
CA ASN A 206 1.44 -9.17 -27.20
C ASN A 206 1.93 -8.84 -28.62
N SER A 207 2.68 -9.75 -29.25
CA SER A 207 3.18 -9.63 -30.62
C SER A 207 2.06 -9.57 -31.67
N GLU A 208 0.86 -10.06 -31.36
CA GLU A 208 -0.31 -9.97 -32.25
C GLU A 208 -0.87 -8.54 -32.37
N TYR A 209 -0.53 -7.66 -31.44
CA TYR A 209 -1.02 -6.28 -31.40
C TYR A 209 -0.04 -5.27 -32.02
N GLU A 210 1.12 -5.74 -32.49
CA GLU A 210 2.12 -4.91 -33.18
C GLU A 210 2.61 -5.59 -34.45
N ASP A 211 2.85 -4.79 -35.48
CA ASP A 211 3.46 -5.31 -36.71
C ASP A 211 4.88 -5.83 -36.43
N PRO A 212 5.29 -6.96 -37.02
CA PRO A 212 6.66 -7.45 -36.89
C PRO A 212 7.67 -6.48 -37.54
N PRO A 213 8.94 -6.48 -37.11
CA PRO A 213 9.99 -5.67 -37.71
C PRO A 213 10.27 -6.14 -39.15
N ASN A 214 10.46 -5.18 -40.07
CA ASN A 214 10.84 -5.48 -41.45
C ASN A 214 12.37 -5.62 -41.55
N GLU A 215 12.88 -6.76 -42.04
CA GLU A 215 14.32 -7.05 -42.10
C GLU A 215 15.16 -6.03 -42.92
N GLY A 216 14.52 -5.30 -43.84
CA GLY A 216 15.17 -4.28 -44.68
C GLY A 216 15.16 -2.86 -44.11
N GLU A 217 14.45 -2.62 -43.00
CA GLU A 217 14.35 -1.27 -42.42
C GLU A 217 15.55 -0.96 -41.52
N PRO A 218 16.11 0.26 -41.58
CA PRO A 218 17.16 0.67 -40.68
C PRO A 218 16.62 0.78 -39.24
N PHE A 219 17.50 0.56 -38.26
CA PHE A 219 17.16 0.73 -36.85
C PHE A 219 16.71 2.17 -36.56
N ASP A 220 15.50 2.32 -36.00
CA ASP A 220 14.97 3.61 -35.58
C ASP A 220 15.47 3.98 -34.18
N TYR A 221 16.55 4.74 -34.14
CA TYR A 221 17.14 5.28 -32.91
C TYR A 221 16.33 6.44 -32.29
N LYS A 222 15.28 6.93 -32.96
CA LYS A 222 14.37 7.97 -32.42
C LYS A 222 13.12 7.37 -31.79
N ALA A 223 12.85 6.10 -32.02
CA ALA A 223 11.72 5.40 -31.42
C ALA A 223 11.85 5.39 -29.89
N THR A 224 10.71 5.51 -29.21
CA THR A 224 10.61 5.49 -27.75
C THR A 224 9.53 4.52 -27.31
N ALA A 225 9.71 3.92 -26.13
CA ALA A 225 8.70 3.06 -25.53
C ALA A 225 7.48 3.90 -25.11
N ASN A 226 6.35 3.68 -25.78
CA ASN A 226 5.13 4.47 -25.61
C ASN A 226 3.85 3.67 -25.35
N THR A 227 3.91 2.34 -25.54
CA THR A 227 2.78 1.42 -25.45
C THR A 227 3.17 0.26 -24.53
N PHE A 228 2.33 0.00 -23.53
CA PHE A 228 2.59 -0.98 -22.47
C PHE A 228 1.41 -1.93 -22.33
N TYR A 229 1.71 -3.22 -22.28
CA TYR A 229 0.75 -4.30 -22.05
C TYR A 229 0.79 -4.66 -20.58
N ILE A 230 -0.31 -4.42 -19.87
CA ILE A 230 -0.38 -4.54 -18.41
C ILE A 230 -1.59 -5.39 -18.04
N ASN A 231 -1.36 -6.41 -17.21
CA ASN A 231 -2.43 -7.16 -16.55
C ASN A 231 -2.27 -7.00 -15.03
N VAL A 232 -3.30 -6.46 -14.38
CA VAL A 232 -3.31 -6.25 -12.92
C VAL A 232 -4.20 -7.30 -12.28
N GLU A 233 -3.61 -8.11 -11.41
CA GLU A 233 -4.32 -9.09 -10.59
C GLU A 233 -4.55 -8.55 -9.17
N SER A 234 -5.77 -8.65 -8.66
CA SER A 234 -6.14 -8.27 -7.31
C SER A 234 -6.19 -9.46 -6.35
N VAL A 235 -5.74 -9.24 -5.11
CA VAL A 235 -5.89 -10.19 -3.99
C VAL A 235 -7.34 -10.25 -3.48
N GLY A 236 -8.18 -9.27 -3.83
CA GLY A 236 -9.61 -9.24 -3.52
C GLY A 236 -10.01 -8.29 -2.38
N SER A 237 -9.06 -7.76 -1.61
CA SER A 237 -9.32 -6.68 -0.64
C SER A 237 -9.88 -5.41 -1.31
N LEU A 238 -9.48 -5.19 -2.56
CA LEU A 238 -10.04 -4.23 -3.52
C LEU A 238 -10.38 -4.98 -4.82
N THR A 239 -11.27 -4.45 -5.65
CA THR A 239 -11.47 -4.98 -7.01
C THR A 239 -10.34 -4.52 -7.92
N ALA A 240 -10.05 -5.27 -8.99
CA ALA A 240 -8.93 -4.98 -9.88
C ALA A 240 -9.00 -3.58 -10.54
N ASP A 241 -10.21 -3.09 -10.87
CA ASP A 241 -10.41 -1.71 -11.34
C ASP A 241 -10.03 -0.67 -10.28
N GLN A 242 -10.38 -0.91 -9.01
CA GLN A 242 -10.05 -0.02 -7.91
C GLN A 242 -8.55 0.01 -7.64
N VAL A 243 -7.84 -1.10 -7.83
CA VAL A 243 -6.37 -1.12 -7.74
C VAL A 243 -5.76 -0.17 -8.77
N VAL A 244 -6.22 -0.20 -10.01
CA VAL A 244 -5.73 0.72 -11.06
C VAL A 244 -6.11 2.16 -10.75
N LEU A 245 -7.38 2.43 -10.47
CA LEU A 245 -7.89 3.80 -10.22
C LEU A 245 -7.24 4.44 -9.00
N ARG A 246 -7.13 3.71 -7.89
CA ARG A 246 -6.47 4.21 -6.67
C ARG A 246 -4.96 4.30 -6.82
N GLY A 247 -4.36 3.46 -7.66
CA GLY A 247 -2.95 3.59 -8.03
C GLY A 247 -2.67 4.94 -8.71
N ILE A 248 -3.53 5.32 -9.66
CA ILE A 248 -3.44 6.62 -10.35
C ILE A 248 -3.62 7.77 -9.36
N ASP A 249 -4.68 7.72 -8.55
CA ASP A 249 -4.98 8.77 -7.55
C ASP A 249 -3.86 8.89 -6.49
N THR A 250 -3.32 7.78 -6.00
CA THR A 250 -2.21 7.78 -5.04
C THR A 250 -0.96 8.40 -5.63
N LEU A 251 -0.63 8.08 -6.89
CA LEU A 251 0.49 8.70 -7.60
C LEU A 251 0.28 10.21 -7.77
N GLN A 252 -0.94 10.62 -8.13
CA GLN A 252 -1.31 12.03 -8.29
C GLN A 252 -1.19 12.80 -6.96
N LYS A 253 -1.70 12.25 -5.86
CA LYS A 253 -1.59 12.83 -4.51
C LYS A 253 -0.14 13.02 -4.09
N LYS A 254 0.75 12.08 -4.42
CA LYS A 254 2.18 12.20 -4.13
C LYS A 254 2.88 13.30 -4.94
N VAL A 255 2.51 13.49 -6.21
CA VAL A 255 3.05 14.60 -7.00
C VAL A 255 2.52 15.93 -6.47
N ALA A 256 1.22 15.98 -6.13
CA ALA A 256 0.60 17.17 -5.56
C ALA A 256 1.20 17.58 -4.21
N SER A 257 1.60 16.62 -3.35
CA SER A 257 2.23 16.94 -2.07
C SER A 257 3.59 17.60 -2.23
N ILE A 258 4.37 17.24 -3.25
CA ILE A 258 5.62 17.92 -3.59
C ILE A 258 5.35 19.36 -4.01
N LEU A 259 4.35 19.59 -4.87
CA LEU A 259 3.96 20.93 -5.29
C LEU A 259 3.50 21.80 -4.10
N LEU A 260 2.73 21.21 -3.18
CA LEU A 260 2.30 21.87 -1.95
C LEU A 260 3.50 22.26 -1.07
N ALA A 261 4.46 21.33 -0.88
CA ALA A 261 5.66 21.59 -0.10
C ALA A 261 6.53 22.69 -0.72
N LEU A 262 6.68 22.72 -2.04
CA LEU A 262 7.37 23.80 -2.75
C LEU A 262 6.70 25.16 -2.52
N THR A 263 5.38 25.20 -2.61
CA THR A 263 4.59 26.42 -2.40
C THR A 263 4.74 26.95 -0.97
N GLN A 264 4.76 26.06 0.04
CA GLN A 264 4.98 26.43 1.43
C GLN A 264 6.38 27.01 1.67
N MET A 265 7.41 26.41 1.09
CA MET A 265 8.79 26.92 1.21
C MET A 265 8.95 28.32 0.60
N ASP A 266 8.24 28.63 -0.49
CA ASP A 266 8.27 29.95 -1.09
C ASP A 266 7.58 30.99 -0.20
N GLN A 267 6.46 30.64 0.44
CA GLN A 267 5.80 31.50 1.43
C GLN A 267 6.68 31.77 2.64
N ASP A 268 7.37 30.76 3.15
CA ASP A 268 8.28 30.91 4.30
C ASP A 268 9.44 31.87 4.00
N LYS A 269 10.00 31.80 2.79
CA LYS A 269 11.04 32.74 2.34
C LYS A 269 10.51 34.17 2.24
N VAL A 270 9.30 34.36 1.72
CA VAL A 270 8.68 35.68 1.60
C VAL A 270 8.35 36.25 2.99
N ASN A 271 7.82 35.43 3.89
CA ASN A 271 7.51 35.84 5.27
C ASN A 271 8.78 36.23 6.03
N PHE A 272 9.89 35.51 5.83
CA PHE A 272 11.18 35.85 6.42
C PHE A 272 11.79 37.13 5.81
N ALA A 273 11.68 37.32 4.49
CA ALA A 273 12.22 38.48 3.79
C ALA A 273 11.41 39.78 4.01
N SER A 274 10.11 39.67 4.31
CA SER A 274 9.21 40.81 4.52
C SER A 274 9.19 41.35 5.95
N GLY A 275 9.94 40.74 6.88
CA GLY A 275 10.07 41.24 8.25
C GLY A 275 8.74 41.29 9.02
N ALA A 276 7.77 40.46 8.65
CA ALA A 276 6.52 40.36 9.39
C ALA A 276 6.84 39.81 10.80
N PRO A 277 6.54 40.54 11.89
CA PRO A 277 6.79 40.02 13.21
C PRO A 277 5.91 38.80 13.42
N LEU A 278 6.50 37.71 13.93
CA LEU A 278 5.78 36.60 14.53
C LEU A 278 4.76 37.19 15.51
N GLY A 279 3.49 37.16 15.13
CA GLY A 279 2.39 37.57 15.98
C GLY A 279 2.33 36.65 17.19
N MET A 280 2.97 37.08 18.27
CA MET A 280 2.62 36.70 19.63
C MET A 280 1.13 36.95 19.79
N MET A 281 0.34 35.86 19.78
CA MET A 281 -1.00 35.90 20.35
C MET A 281 -0.81 36.17 21.84
N GLY A 282 -1.07 37.42 22.22
CA GLY A 282 -1.08 37.85 23.61
C GLY A 282 -2.20 37.14 24.36
N ASP A 283 -1.82 36.42 25.41
CA ASP A 283 -2.71 36.15 26.54
C ASP A 283 -2.44 37.19 27.63
N GLY A 284 -3.51 37.58 28.30
CA GLY A 284 -3.66 38.86 28.98
C GLY A 284 -2.74 39.15 30.16
N ASP A 285 -2.58 40.45 30.38
CA ASP A 285 -1.97 41.09 31.55
C ASP A 285 -2.29 40.42 32.89
N THR A 286 -1.25 40.16 33.68
CA THR A 286 -1.24 40.52 35.10
C THR A 286 0.16 40.93 35.51
N ALA A 287 0.31 42.21 35.84
CA ALA A 287 1.54 42.85 36.28
C ALA A 287 1.68 42.84 37.82
N MET A 288 2.92 43.11 38.27
CA MET A 288 3.38 43.56 39.61
C MET A 288 3.58 42.45 40.65
N ASN A 289 4.65 42.34 41.44
CA ASN A 289 5.84 43.13 41.84
C ASN A 289 6.86 42.07 42.36
N GLY A 290 8.19 42.20 42.33
CA GLY A 290 9.05 43.24 42.87
C GLY A 290 10.28 42.56 43.50
N ASP A 291 11.46 43.10 43.22
CA ASP A 291 12.70 43.12 44.02
C ASP A 291 13.19 41.84 44.74
N ASP A 292 14.28 41.23 44.25
CA ASP A 292 15.56 41.17 44.99
C ASP A 292 16.63 40.36 44.22
N TYR A 293 17.80 40.97 44.00
CA TYR A 293 19.10 40.29 43.88
C TYR A 293 19.81 40.54 45.23
N PRO A 294 20.69 39.67 45.80
CA PRO A 294 21.98 39.35 45.15
C PRO A 294 22.70 38.05 45.63
N TYR A 295 23.96 37.89 45.19
CA TYR A 295 25.01 36.87 45.49
C TYR A 295 25.05 35.65 44.56
N GLY A 296 26.18 35.26 43.95
CA GLY A 296 27.56 35.71 44.11
C GLY A 296 28.45 35.06 43.04
N ALA A 297 29.59 35.71 42.80
CA ALA A 297 30.53 35.51 41.72
C ALA A 297 31.46 34.28 41.87
N ASN A 298 32.26 34.10 40.81
CA ASN A 298 33.40 33.20 40.58
C ASN A 298 32.99 31.82 40.04
N GLY A 299 33.37 31.39 38.85
CA GLY A 299 34.45 31.81 37.97
C GLY A 299 35.29 30.57 37.67
N GLU A 300 35.26 30.08 36.43
CA GLU A 300 36.44 29.61 35.69
C GLU A 300 36.02 29.07 34.32
N SER A 301 36.73 29.58 33.33
CA SER A 301 36.68 29.23 31.92
C SER A 301 37.22 27.82 31.68
N SER A 302 36.46 26.99 30.98
CA SER A 302 37.01 25.87 30.20
C SER A 302 36.25 25.76 28.89
N SER A 303 36.88 26.30 27.85
CA SER A 303 36.55 26.10 26.45
C SER A 303 36.60 24.61 26.08
N GLY A 304 35.45 24.03 25.73
CA GLY A 304 35.34 22.70 25.13
C GLY A 304 34.47 22.79 23.88
N VAL A 305 35.15 22.97 22.74
CA VAL A 305 34.58 22.90 21.40
C VAL A 305 34.09 21.47 21.16
N TYR A 306 32.80 21.27 20.93
CA TYR A 306 32.30 20.05 20.28
C TYR A 306 32.01 20.38 18.83
N ASP A 307 32.93 19.87 18.01
CA ASP A 307 32.85 19.72 16.57
C ASP A 307 31.69 18.79 16.22
N GLY A 308 30.90 19.20 15.24
CA GLY A 308 29.87 18.39 14.62
C GLY A 308 30.37 17.95 13.27
N SER A 309 30.29 16.65 12.97
CA SER A 309 30.17 16.19 11.59
C SER A 309 29.88 14.69 11.53
N TRP A 310 28.74 14.42 10.88
CA TRP A 310 28.42 13.32 9.97
C TRP A 310 28.69 11.86 10.37
#